data_AF-R7XX69-F1
#
_entry.id   AF-R7XX69-F1
#
_cell.length_a   1.000
_cell.length_b   1.000
_cell.length_c   1.000
_cell.angle_alpha   90.00
_cell.angle_beta   90.00
_cell.angle_gamma   90.00
#
_symmetry.space_group_name_H-M   'P 1'
#
loop_
_entity.id
_entity.type
_entity.pdbx_description
1 polymer ?
#
loop_
_entity_poly.entity_id
_entity_poly.type
_entity_poly.pdbx_seq_one_letter_code
_entity_poly.pdbx_strand_id
1 'polypeptide(L)'
;MERKTYLLVDGENIDATLGNSILGRRPRPEERPRWDRLLEWSERSFDQPVTGLFFLAAGTEMPTTFVQALIAIGFTPVPLSGAGKVVDIAIQRTAEALLAREADVILASHDGDFLEQVSALCDGTRQVGVVGFGEFVNASFRGLPGLRIIDLEYDVGAFNSALPRVKVIPIDEFDPLDFL
;
A
#
# COMPACT_ATOMS: atom_id res chain seq x y z
N MET A 1 -2.82 24.38 -9.66
CA MET A 1 -3.01 22.96 -10.03
C MET A 1 -3.71 22.33 -8.84
N GLU A 2 -4.69 21.47 -9.05
CA GLU A 2 -5.37 20.78 -7.94
C GLU A 2 -4.38 19.84 -7.24
N ARG A 3 -4.36 19.84 -5.90
CA ARG A 3 -3.53 18.95 -5.07
C ARG A 3 -3.94 17.49 -5.35
N LYS A 4 -2.97 16.58 -5.34
CA LYS A 4 -3.21 15.15 -5.63
C LYS A 4 -2.53 14.26 -4.62
N THR A 5 -3.10 13.08 -4.43
CA THR A 5 -2.48 12.00 -3.67
C THR A 5 -1.80 11.02 -4.62
N TYR A 6 -0.56 10.63 -4.35
CA TYR A 6 0.12 9.54 -5.05
C TYR A 6 0.07 8.29 -4.19
N LEU A 7 -0.54 7.23 -4.71
CA LEU A 7 -0.57 5.92 -4.08
C LEU A 7 0.51 5.04 -4.74
N LEU A 8 1.58 4.75 -4.02
CA LEU A 8 2.72 3.94 -4.46
C LEU A 8 2.51 2.50 -3.98
N VAL A 9 2.30 1.55 -4.88
CA VAL A 9 1.98 0.16 -4.52
C VAL A 9 3.13 -0.79 -4.82
N ASP A 10 3.63 -1.43 -3.77
CA ASP A 10 4.48 -2.61 -3.83
C ASP A 10 3.62 -3.87 -3.74
N GLY A 11 3.07 -4.29 -4.88
CA GLY A 11 2.15 -5.42 -4.91
C GLY A 11 2.80 -6.76 -4.55
N GLU A 12 4.09 -6.92 -4.82
CA GLU A 12 4.82 -8.14 -4.48
C GLU A 12 5.02 -8.26 -2.98
N ASN A 13 5.39 -7.17 -2.29
CA ASN A 13 5.48 -7.14 -0.84
C ASN A 13 4.13 -7.45 -0.17
N ILE A 14 3.02 -6.87 -0.66
CA ILE A 14 1.69 -7.16 -0.12
C ILE A 14 1.30 -8.64 -0.34
N ASP A 15 1.46 -9.19 -1.56
CA ASP A 15 1.12 -10.59 -1.87
C ASP A 15 2.01 -11.58 -1.10
N ALA A 16 3.30 -11.25 -0.91
CA ALA A 16 4.24 -12.04 -0.14
C ALA A 16 3.88 -12.08 1.36
N THR A 17 3.56 -10.94 1.98
CA THR A 17 3.14 -10.93 3.40
C THR A 17 1.81 -11.67 3.59
N LEU A 18 0.84 -11.45 2.69
CA LEU A 18 -0.43 -12.19 2.72
C LEU A 18 -0.20 -13.70 2.60
N GLY A 19 0.62 -14.12 1.65
CA GLY A 19 0.88 -15.53 1.42
C GLY A 19 1.67 -16.20 2.55
N ASN A 20 2.80 -15.62 2.93
CA ASN A 20 3.76 -16.26 3.83
C ASN A 20 3.35 -16.13 5.29
N SER A 21 2.86 -14.95 5.71
CA SER A 21 2.65 -14.64 7.13
C SER A 21 1.21 -14.84 7.58
N ILE A 22 0.23 -14.73 6.67
CA ILE A 22 -1.20 -14.84 7.01
C ILE A 22 -1.77 -16.19 6.55
N LEU A 23 -1.59 -16.58 5.28
CA LEU A 23 -2.20 -17.78 4.74
C LEU A 23 -1.32 -19.04 4.85
N GLY A 24 -0.01 -18.88 5.05
CA GLY A 24 0.97 -19.97 5.02
C GLY A 24 1.11 -20.66 3.64
N ARG A 25 0.61 -20.02 2.58
CA ARG A 25 0.65 -20.50 1.18
C ARG A 25 0.44 -19.35 0.21
N ARG A 26 0.73 -19.58 -1.08
CA ARG A 26 0.40 -18.62 -2.13
C ARG A 26 -1.10 -18.25 -2.08
N PRO A 27 -1.46 -16.95 -2.06
CA PRO A 27 -2.85 -16.52 -2.08
C PRO A 27 -3.53 -16.93 -3.39
N ARG A 28 -4.81 -17.31 -3.31
CA ARG A 28 -5.65 -17.50 -4.50
C ARG A 28 -6.14 -16.14 -5.00
N PRO A 29 -6.54 -16.01 -6.28
CA PRO A 29 -7.03 -14.75 -6.83
C PRO A 29 -8.13 -14.09 -5.99
N GLU A 30 -9.06 -14.87 -5.44
CA GLU A 30 -10.18 -14.39 -4.62
C GLU A 30 -9.79 -13.94 -3.21
N GLU A 31 -8.60 -14.35 -2.73
CA GLU A 31 -8.05 -13.98 -1.42
C GLU A 31 -7.16 -12.73 -1.51
N ARG A 32 -6.84 -12.27 -2.73
CA ARG A 32 -6.00 -11.10 -2.95
C ARG A 32 -6.77 -9.80 -2.68
N PRO A 33 -6.06 -8.71 -2.35
CA PRO A 33 -6.69 -7.41 -2.17
C PRO A 33 -7.45 -6.96 -3.42
N ARG A 34 -8.63 -6.38 -3.18
CA ARG A 34 -9.42 -5.60 -4.13
C ARG A 34 -8.78 -4.22 -4.27
N TRP A 35 -7.87 -4.09 -5.23
CA TRP A 35 -7.13 -2.86 -5.48
C TRP A 35 -8.04 -1.66 -5.80
N ASP A 36 -9.20 -1.91 -6.41
CA ASP A 36 -10.27 -0.93 -6.60
C ASP A 36 -10.69 -0.27 -5.28
N ARG A 37 -10.88 -1.06 -4.22
CA ARG A 37 -11.25 -0.53 -2.90
C ARG A 37 -10.16 0.32 -2.27
N LEU A 38 -8.89 -0.02 -2.47
CA LEU A 38 -7.77 0.79 -1.97
C LEU A 38 -7.71 2.15 -2.67
N LEU A 39 -7.92 2.18 -3.98
CA LEU A 39 -7.94 3.42 -4.75
C LEU A 39 -9.13 4.31 -4.30
N GLU A 40 -10.33 3.76 -4.26
CA GLU A 40 -11.55 4.44 -3.81
C GLU A 40 -11.48 4.91 -2.35
N TRP A 41 -10.88 4.10 -1.47
CA TRP A 41 -10.64 4.49 -0.08
C TRP A 41 -9.66 5.66 0.01
N SER A 42 -8.60 5.64 -0.80
CA SER A 42 -7.58 6.70 -0.82
C SER A 42 -8.17 8.03 -1.26
N GLU A 43 -9.01 8.02 -2.30
CA GLU A 43 -9.69 9.22 -2.81
C GLU A 43 -10.60 9.83 -1.74
N ARG A 44 -11.42 9.00 -1.09
CA ARG A 44 -12.32 9.43 -0.02
C ARG A 44 -11.58 9.92 1.22
N SER A 45 -10.51 9.23 1.62
CA SER A 45 -9.79 9.49 2.87
C SER A 45 -8.87 10.70 2.82
N PHE A 46 -8.49 11.13 1.62
CA PHE A 46 -7.66 12.31 1.39
C PHE A 46 -8.46 13.45 0.72
N ASP A 47 -9.73 13.21 0.39
CA ASP A 47 -10.67 14.17 -0.21
C ASP A 47 -10.11 14.89 -1.47
N GLN A 48 -9.40 14.13 -2.31
CA GLN A 48 -8.77 14.66 -3.52
C GLN A 48 -8.46 13.55 -4.54
N PRO A 49 -8.19 13.89 -5.82
CA PRO A 49 -7.85 12.90 -6.84
C PRO A 49 -6.59 12.09 -6.50
N VAL A 50 -6.64 10.77 -6.70
CA VAL A 50 -5.52 9.86 -6.48
C VAL A 50 -4.89 9.42 -7.81
N THR A 51 -3.57 9.42 -7.87
CA THR A 51 -2.79 8.76 -8.92
C THR A 51 -2.19 7.47 -8.36
N GLY A 52 -2.80 6.33 -8.67
CA GLY A 52 -2.30 5.01 -8.28
C GLY A 52 -1.18 4.53 -9.18
N LEU A 53 0.02 4.35 -8.64
CA LEU A 53 1.20 3.80 -9.31
C LEU A 53 1.46 2.39 -8.78
N PHE A 54 1.39 1.39 -9.67
CA PHE A 54 1.57 0.00 -9.31
C PHE A 54 2.89 -0.54 -9.88
N PHE A 55 3.89 -0.74 -9.02
CA PHE A 55 5.24 -1.09 -9.46
C PHE A 55 5.37 -2.61 -9.61
N LEU A 56 5.94 -3.04 -10.74
CA LEU A 56 6.05 -4.45 -11.11
C LEU A 56 7.45 -4.77 -11.60
N ALA A 57 8.08 -5.80 -11.03
CA ALA A 57 9.29 -6.37 -11.62
C ALA A 57 8.93 -7.11 -12.92
N ALA A 58 9.43 -6.63 -14.05
CA ALA A 58 9.32 -7.28 -15.34
C ALA A 58 10.37 -8.42 -15.41
N GLY A 59 9.88 -9.64 -15.25
CA GLY A 59 10.66 -10.86 -15.52
C GLY A 59 10.73 -11.16 -17.02
N THR A 60 10.90 -12.45 -17.35
CA THR A 60 10.95 -12.92 -18.75
C THR A 60 9.62 -12.74 -19.47
N GLU A 61 8.50 -12.82 -18.73
CA GLU A 61 7.15 -12.57 -19.23
C GLU A 61 6.40 -11.63 -18.28
N MET A 62 5.65 -10.68 -18.87
CA MET A 62 4.79 -9.77 -18.12
C MET A 62 3.41 -10.42 -17.89
N PRO A 63 2.81 -10.29 -16.69
CA PRO A 63 1.48 -10.82 -16.44
C PRO A 63 0.41 -9.93 -17.10
N THR A 64 0.24 -10.06 -18.42
CA THR A 64 -0.58 -9.16 -19.24
C THR A 64 -2.02 -9.00 -18.71
N THR A 65 -2.67 -10.10 -18.31
CA THR A 65 -4.04 -10.05 -17.76
C THR A 65 -4.12 -9.22 -16.48
N PHE A 66 -3.11 -9.32 -15.60
CA PHE A 66 -3.06 -8.53 -14.37
C PHE A 66 -2.82 -7.05 -14.67
N VAL A 67 -1.91 -6.74 -15.59
CA VAL A 67 -1.66 -5.37 -16.05
C VAL A 67 -2.93 -4.73 -16.64
N GLN A 68 -3.68 -5.47 -17.46
CA GLN A 68 -4.94 -4.97 -18.01
C GLN A 68 -6.00 -4.73 -16.93
N ALA A 69 -6.08 -5.61 -15.94
CA ALA A 69 -6.98 -5.42 -14.80
C ALA A 69 -6.64 -4.15 -14.01
N LEU A 70 -5.35 -3.89 -13.74
CA LEU A 70 -4.90 -2.66 -13.08
C LEU A 70 -5.31 -1.40 -13.86
N ILE A 71 -5.10 -1.39 -15.18
CA ILE A 71 -5.50 -0.27 -16.05
C ILE A 71 -7.02 -0.07 -16.00
N ALA A 72 -7.80 -1.16 -16.06
CA ALA A 72 -9.26 -1.09 -16.01
C ALA A 72 -9.78 -0.55 -14.66
N ILE A 73 -9.07 -0.82 -13.56
CA ILE A 73 -9.36 -0.26 -12.23
C ILE A 73 -8.99 1.24 -12.14
N GLY A 74 -8.05 1.71 -12.97
CA GLY A 74 -7.56 3.10 -12.94
C GLY A 74 -6.16 3.27 -12.37
N PHE A 75 -5.45 2.18 -12.07
CA PHE A 75 -4.02 2.24 -11.75
C PHE A 75 -3.18 2.49 -13.01
N THR A 76 -2.02 3.10 -12.80
CA THR A 76 -0.93 3.15 -13.77
C THR A 76 0.09 2.06 -13.42
N PRO A 77 0.18 0.96 -14.18
CA PRO A 77 1.21 -0.04 -13.99
C PRO A 77 2.58 0.51 -14.41
N VAL A 78 3.60 0.25 -13.59
CA VAL A 78 4.98 0.66 -13.80
C VAL A 78 5.86 -0.59 -13.87
N PRO A 79 5.99 -1.23 -15.06
CA PRO A 79 6.88 -2.37 -15.24
C PRO A 79 8.35 -1.93 -15.24
N LEU A 80 9.19 -2.68 -14.54
CA LEU A 80 10.58 -2.33 -14.26
C LEU A 80 11.51 -3.51 -14.55
N SER A 81 12.60 -3.27 -15.26
CA SER A 81 13.63 -4.27 -15.53
C SER A 81 14.99 -3.78 -15.05
N GLY A 82 15.83 -4.70 -14.55
CA GLY A 82 17.16 -4.37 -14.06
C GLY A 82 17.67 -5.38 -13.04
N ALA A 83 18.86 -5.12 -12.50
CA ALA A 83 19.42 -5.95 -11.42
C ALA A 83 18.94 -5.46 -10.05
N GLY A 84 18.82 -6.39 -9.10
CA GLY A 84 18.47 -6.09 -7.71
C GLY A 84 16.98 -5.84 -7.49
N LYS A 85 16.66 -5.12 -6.40
CA LYS A 85 15.29 -4.80 -5.99
C LYS A 85 14.70 -3.64 -6.81
N VAL A 86 14.40 -3.89 -8.09
CA VAL A 86 14.00 -2.83 -9.03
C VAL A 86 12.73 -2.09 -8.60
N VAL A 87 11.78 -2.79 -7.96
CA VAL A 87 10.54 -2.22 -7.42
C VAL A 87 10.85 -1.23 -6.29
N ASP A 88 11.61 -1.66 -5.28
CA ASP A 88 12.02 -0.81 -4.16
C ASP A 88 12.74 0.45 -4.65
N ILE A 89 13.70 0.28 -5.57
CA ILE A 89 14.47 1.39 -6.16
C ILE A 89 13.54 2.38 -6.87
N ALA A 90 12.53 1.90 -7.61
CA ALA A 90 11.61 2.77 -8.32
C ALA A 90 10.65 3.52 -7.36
N ILE A 91 10.18 2.86 -6.30
CA ILE A 91 9.36 3.48 -5.26
C ILE A 91 10.16 4.57 -4.54
N GLN A 92 11.39 4.28 -4.12
CA GLN A 92 12.29 5.24 -3.46
C GLN A 92 12.51 6.48 -4.34
N ARG A 93 12.89 6.29 -5.61
CA ARG A 93 13.07 7.39 -6.57
C ARG A 93 11.79 8.20 -6.80
N THR A 94 10.64 7.54 -6.80
CA THR A 94 9.35 8.21 -6.96
C THR A 94 9.03 9.05 -5.72
N ALA A 95 9.24 8.51 -4.53
CA ALA A 95 9.06 9.22 -3.26
C ALA A 95 9.99 10.44 -3.15
N GLU A 96 11.27 10.29 -3.53
CA GLU A 96 12.24 11.40 -3.58
C GLU A 96 11.79 12.50 -4.56
N ALA A 97 11.29 12.12 -5.74
CA ALA A 97 10.78 13.07 -6.71
C ALA A 97 9.48 13.76 -6.24
N LEU A 98 8.74 13.18 -5.30
CA LEU A 98 7.54 13.77 -4.71
C LEU A 98 7.86 14.83 -3.65
N LEU A 99 9.06 14.83 -3.06
CA LEU A 99 9.49 15.88 -2.12
C LEU A 99 9.46 17.29 -2.74
N ALA A 100 9.70 17.39 -4.05
CA ALA A 100 9.66 18.64 -4.79
C ALA A 100 8.25 19.02 -5.28
N ARG A 101 7.20 18.33 -4.83
CA ARG A 101 5.81 18.54 -5.26
C ARG A 101 4.88 18.76 -4.06
N GLU A 102 3.89 19.62 -4.23
CA GLU A 102 2.78 19.77 -3.28
C GLU A 102 1.77 18.63 -3.49
N ALA A 103 2.09 17.45 -2.96
CA ALA A 103 1.28 16.26 -3.08
C ALA A 103 1.27 15.46 -1.79
N ASP A 104 0.18 14.75 -1.55
CA ASP A 104 0.08 13.76 -0.47
C ASP A 104 0.54 12.40 -0.98
N VAL A 105 1.00 11.54 -0.08
CA VAL A 105 1.60 10.26 -0.46
C VAL A 105 1.07 9.13 0.39
N ILE A 106 0.69 8.04 -0.26
CA ILE A 106 0.38 6.77 0.38
C ILE A 106 1.35 5.72 -0.16
N LEU A 107 2.02 4.99 0.71
CA LEU A 107 2.85 3.83 0.37
C LEU A 107 2.13 2.55 0.81
N ALA A 108 1.81 1.66 -0.13
CA ALA A 108 1.33 0.32 0.21
C ALA A 108 2.50 -0.68 0.23
N SER A 109 3.08 -0.89 1.41
CA SER A 109 4.17 -1.82 1.68
C SER A 109 4.35 -2.02 3.20
N HIS A 110 5.03 -3.09 3.58
CA HIS A 110 5.45 -3.36 4.96
C HIS A 110 6.92 -3.02 5.22
N ASP A 111 7.71 -2.81 4.17
CA ASP A 111 9.18 -2.80 4.24
C ASP A 111 9.74 -1.52 4.88
N GLY A 112 10.72 -1.69 5.77
CA GLY A 112 11.45 -0.59 6.41
C GLY A 112 12.47 0.07 5.49
N ASP A 113 12.80 -0.52 4.34
CA ASP A 113 13.72 0.05 3.34
C ASP A 113 13.24 1.40 2.77
N PHE A 114 11.96 1.76 2.97
CA PHE A 114 11.37 3.04 2.57
C PHE A 114 11.37 4.11 3.68
N LEU A 115 11.86 3.79 4.89
CA LEU A 115 11.74 4.65 6.06
C LEU A 115 12.36 6.04 5.86
N GLU A 116 13.52 6.12 5.20
CA GLU A 116 14.20 7.39 4.93
C GLU A 116 13.33 8.31 4.06
N GLN A 117 12.81 7.80 2.94
CA GLN A 117 11.99 8.58 2.02
C GLN A 117 10.64 8.95 2.63
N VAL A 118 10.00 8.04 3.36
CA VAL A 118 8.72 8.33 4.06
C VAL A 118 8.93 9.38 5.15
N SER A 119 10.02 9.29 5.93
CA SER A 119 10.37 10.30 6.93
C SER A 119 10.56 11.67 6.30
N ALA A 120 11.28 11.76 5.17
CA ALA A 120 11.45 13.00 4.44
C ALA A 120 10.13 13.57 3.90
N LEU A 121 9.18 12.70 3.52
CA LEU A 121 7.84 13.11 3.10
C LEU A 121 7.00 13.65 4.27
N CYS A 122 7.22 13.22 5.50
CA CYS A 122 6.53 13.71 6.71
C CYS A 122 7.05 15.10 7.16
N ASP A 123 6.94 16.11 6.29
CA ASP A 123 7.45 17.47 6.55
C ASP A 123 6.46 18.39 7.28
N GLY A 124 5.30 17.87 7.69
CA GLY A 124 4.24 18.61 8.37
C GLY A 124 3.32 19.42 7.45
N THR A 125 3.57 19.43 6.13
CA THR A 125 2.75 20.16 5.14
C THR A 125 1.95 19.23 4.23
N ARG A 126 2.28 17.93 4.22
CA ARG A 126 1.57 16.88 3.50
C ARG A 126 1.07 15.76 4.40
N GLN A 127 -0.05 15.17 3.99
CA GLN A 127 -0.55 13.94 4.56
C GLN A 127 0.25 12.78 3.97
N VAL A 128 0.75 11.91 4.85
CA VAL A 128 1.49 10.71 4.48
C VAL A 128 0.85 9.50 5.13
N GLY A 129 0.68 8.43 4.37
CA GLY A 129 0.15 7.16 4.85
C GLY A 129 1.01 5.97 4.45
N VAL A 130 1.08 4.96 5.31
CA VAL A 130 1.57 3.62 4.98
C VAL A 130 0.42 2.63 5.13
N VAL A 131 0.13 1.90 4.05
CA VAL A 131 -0.92 0.89 3.99
C VAL A 131 -0.30 -0.51 4.01
N GLY A 132 -0.80 -1.37 4.87
CA GLY A 132 -0.38 -2.77 4.96
C GLY A 132 -1.22 -3.52 5.99
N PHE A 133 -0.78 -4.70 6.38
CA PHE A 133 -1.30 -5.41 7.55
C PHE A 133 -0.58 -4.87 8.78
N GLY A 134 -1.32 -4.27 9.72
CA GLY A 134 -0.74 -3.51 10.82
C GLY A 134 0.39 -4.24 11.56
N GLU A 135 0.24 -5.53 11.84
CA GLU A 135 1.20 -6.33 12.61
C GLU A 135 2.54 -6.53 11.89
N PHE A 136 2.54 -6.42 10.56
CA PHE A 136 3.70 -6.67 9.72
C PHE A 136 4.36 -5.39 9.20
N VAL A 137 3.71 -4.22 9.32
CA VAL A 137 4.33 -2.94 8.99
C VAL A 137 5.50 -2.67 9.94
N ASN A 138 6.67 -2.33 9.37
CA ASN A 138 7.88 -2.05 10.11
C ASN A 138 7.62 -1.07 11.28
N ALA A 139 8.08 -1.44 12.48
CA ALA A 139 7.78 -0.70 13.71
C ALA A 139 8.29 0.75 13.68
N SER A 140 9.37 1.03 12.95
CA SER A 140 9.96 2.36 12.86
C SER A 140 9.02 3.39 12.23
N PHE A 141 8.09 2.97 11.37
CA PHE A 141 7.07 3.88 10.81
C PHE A 141 6.18 4.48 11.88
N ARG A 142 5.85 3.74 12.94
CA ARG A 142 4.96 4.22 14.03
C ARG A 142 5.56 5.38 14.83
N GLY A 143 6.88 5.58 14.75
CA GLY A 143 7.58 6.69 15.39
C GLY A 143 7.59 7.98 14.57
N LEU A 144 7.15 7.96 13.31
CA LEU A 144 7.20 9.13 12.43
C LEU A 144 6.03 10.09 12.71
N PRO A 145 6.30 11.35 13.12
CA PRO A 145 5.24 12.32 13.38
C PRO A 145 4.39 12.59 12.14
N GLY A 146 3.07 12.52 12.29
CA GLY A 146 2.11 12.81 11.21
C GLY A 146 1.92 11.68 10.20
N LEU A 147 2.64 10.55 10.32
CA LEU A 147 2.41 9.38 9.48
C LEU A 147 1.16 8.61 9.93
N ARG A 148 0.27 8.30 8.98
CA ARG A 148 -0.89 7.42 9.21
C ARG A 148 -0.54 5.98 8.87
N ILE A 149 -0.67 5.06 9.82
CA ILE A 149 -0.66 3.62 9.51
C ILE A 149 -2.09 3.21 9.23
N ILE A 150 -2.30 2.55 8.08
CA ILE A 150 -3.62 2.21 7.56
C ILE A 150 -3.65 0.69 7.32
N ASP A 151 -4.59 0.01 7.94
CA ASP A 151 -4.75 -1.43 7.77
C ASP A 151 -5.54 -1.76 6.49
N LEU A 152 -4.94 -2.57 5.64
CA LEU A 152 -5.49 -2.92 4.32
C LEU A 152 -6.80 -3.73 4.40
N GLU A 153 -7.04 -4.45 5.49
CA GLU A 153 -8.28 -5.20 5.68
C GLU A 153 -9.32 -4.39 6.45
N TYR A 154 -8.93 -3.81 7.59
CA TYR A 154 -9.88 -3.20 8.52
C TYR A 154 -10.25 -1.76 8.13
N ASP A 155 -9.27 -0.94 7.77
CA ASP A 155 -9.54 0.46 7.42
C ASP A 155 -10.01 0.59 5.97
N VAL A 156 -9.39 -0.17 5.06
CA VAL A 156 -9.68 -0.12 3.62
C VAL A 156 -10.82 -1.04 3.23
N GLY A 157 -11.03 -2.16 3.94
CA GLY A 157 -12.01 -3.17 3.53
C GLY A 157 -11.60 -3.90 2.25
N ALA A 158 -10.31 -4.10 2.00
CA ALA A 158 -9.83 -4.58 0.69
C ALA A 158 -10.12 -6.06 0.39
N PHE A 159 -10.75 -6.82 1.29
CA PHE A 159 -10.98 -8.26 1.10
C PHE A 159 -12.46 -8.62 1.07
N ASN A 160 -12.81 -9.68 0.35
CA ASN A 160 -14.18 -10.18 0.29
C ASN A 160 -14.57 -11.03 1.51
N SER A 161 -13.57 -11.54 2.23
CA SER A 161 -13.71 -12.38 3.41
C SER A 161 -12.65 -11.97 4.43
N ALA A 162 -12.96 -12.15 5.71
CA ALA A 162 -11.99 -11.92 6.79
C ALA A 162 -10.78 -12.86 6.64
N LEU A 163 -9.59 -12.32 6.87
CA LEU A 163 -8.33 -13.04 6.83
C LEU A 163 -8.09 -13.77 8.15
N PRO A 164 -7.46 -14.97 8.13
CA PRO A 164 -7.17 -15.75 9.33
C PRO A 164 -5.96 -15.21 10.08
N ARG A 165 -6.00 -13.94 10.52
CA ARG A 165 -4.91 -13.29 11.27
C ARG A 165 -5.40 -12.69 12.58
N VAL A 166 -4.48 -12.57 13.53
CA VAL A 166 -4.72 -11.91 14.82
C VAL A 166 -4.18 -10.50 14.75
N LYS A 167 -4.99 -9.52 15.12
CA LYS A 167 -4.56 -8.12 15.30
C LYS A 167 -4.70 -7.66 16.74
N VAL A 168 -3.96 -6.62 17.08
CA VAL A 168 -4.21 -5.85 18.30
C VAL A 168 -5.37 -4.89 17.98
N ILE A 169 -6.44 -4.95 18.77
CA ILE A 169 -7.59 -4.06 18.65
C ILE A 169 -7.49 -3.01 19.76
N PRO A 170 -7.43 -1.72 19.44
CA PRO A 170 -7.58 -0.66 20.43
C PRO A 170 -8.88 -0.86 21.21
N ILE A 171 -8.84 -0.71 22.53
CA ILE A 171 -10.00 -1.04 23.39
C ILE A 171 -11.23 -0.18 23.07
N ASP A 172 -11.01 1.02 22.54
CA ASP A 172 -12.03 1.96 22.06
C ASP A 172 -12.66 1.55 20.72
N GLU A 173 -12.00 0.70 19.94
CA GLU A 173 -12.51 0.11 18.70
C GLU A 173 -13.11 -1.29 18.90
N PHE A 174 -13.00 -1.88 20.09
CA PHE A 174 -13.45 -3.24 20.35
C PHE A 174 -14.98 -3.36 20.34
N ASP A 175 -15.52 -4.12 19.38
CA ASP A 175 -16.90 -4.60 19.39
C ASP A 175 -16.93 -6.10 19.72
N PRO A 176 -17.55 -6.52 20.86
CA PRO A 176 -17.68 -7.94 21.17
C PRO A 176 -18.52 -8.71 20.16
N LEU A 177 -19.41 -8.06 19.39
CA LEU A 177 -20.23 -8.72 18.37
C LEU A 177 -19.42 -9.26 17.20
N ASP A 178 -18.21 -8.76 16.96
CA ASP A 178 -17.29 -9.29 15.95
C ASP A 178 -16.75 -10.69 16.31
N PHE A 179 -16.95 -11.15 17.56
CA PHE A 179 -16.39 -12.38 18.12
C PHE A 179 -17.44 -13.42 18.58
N LEU A 180 -18.73 -13.13 18.43
CA LEU A 180 -19.85 -14.00 18.87
C LEU A 180 -20.60 -14.57 17.66
#